data_AF-A0A0A8UYA9-F1
#
_entry.id   AF-A0A0A8UYA9-F1
#
_cell.length_a   1.000
_cell.length_b   1.000
_cell.length_c   1.000
_cell.angle_alpha   90.00
_cell.angle_beta   90.00
_cell.angle_gamma   90.00
#
_symmetry.space_group_name_H-M   'P 1'
#
loop_
_entity.id
_entity.type
_entity.pdbx_description
1 polymer ?
#
loop_
_entity_poly.entity_id
_entity_poly.type
_entity_poly.pdbx_seq_one_letter_code
_entity_poly.pdbx_strand_id
1 'polypeptide(L)'
;MEKVDLTKQFANRLRDAMLAAGFNSQRSTSGVCIHKLAEITGHSVQICRKYLRGETIPEPLKLVEIASKLQVSPGWLLFGDSHGDAGFVSEKITISKNLLHYIFTQATNLYNTPRLGDEVADFLLDLINNVSQINANEEQSKQIIDLALSSVKQFRY
;
A
#
# COMPACT_ATOMS: atom_id res chain seq x y z
N MET A 1 -16.90 -0.23 18.42
CA MET A 1 -16.61 -0.25 16.97
C MET A 1 -16.45 -1.71 16.59
N GLU A 2 -17.42 -2.28 15.86
CA GLU A 2 -17.37 -3.71 15.49
C GLU A 2 -16.11 -3.98 14.67
N LYS A 3 -15.42 -5.08 14.98
CA LYS A 3 -14.22 -5.54 14.28
C LYS A 3 -14.65 -5.86 12.85
N VAL A 4 -14.44 -4.91 11.93
CA VAL A 4 -14.95 -5.05 10.56
C VAL A 4 -14.30 -6.27 9.92
N ASP A 5 -15.12 -7.25 9.59
CA ASP A 5 -14.64 -8.54 9.10
C ASP A 5 -14.09 -8.38 7.67
N LEU A 6 -12.76 -8.28 7.56
CA LEU A 6 -12.05 -8.01 6.32
C LEU A 6 -12.44 -9.01 5.22
N THR A 7 -12.63 -10.28 5.57
CA THR A 7 -12.98 -11.33 4.62
C THR A 7 -14.39 -11.14 4.07
N LYS A 8 -15.35 -10.69 4.88
CA LYS A 8 -16.72 -10.37 4.43
C LYS A 8 -16.75 -9.13 3.55
N GLN A 9 -16.00 -8.10 3.90
CA GLN A 9 -15.89 -6.90 3.07
C GLN A 9 -15.25 -7.18 1.71
N PHE A 10 -14.17 -7.96 1.70
CA PHE A 10 -13.55 -8.46 0.48
C PHE A 10 -14.57 -9.23 -0.37
N ALA A 11 -15.34 -10.14 0.24
CA ALA A 11 -16.33 -10.94 -0.47
C ALA A 11 -17.45 -10.10 -1.09
N ASN A 12 -17.87 -9.02 -0.41
CA ASN A 12 -18.85 -8.08 -0.95
C ASN A 12 -18.28 -7.34 -2.17
N ARG A 13 -17.08 -6.74 -2.06
CA ARG A 13 -16.42 -6.06 -3.18
C ARG A 13 -16.13 -6.98 -4.35
N LEU A 14 -15.74 -8.23 -4.08
CA LEU A 14 -15.54 -9.24 -5.11
C LEU A 14 -16.82 -9.52 -5.87
N ARG A 15 -17.96 -9.65 -5.18
CA ARG A 15 -19.26 -9.81 -5.82
C ARG A 15 -19.60 -8.60 -6.69
N ASP A 16 -19.46 -7.39 -6.15
CA ASP A 16 -19.78 -6.16 -6.88
C ASP A 16 -18.90 -5.99 -8.12
N ALA A 17 -17.60 -6.24 -8.01
CA ALA A 17 -16.65 -6.20 -9.13
C ALA A 17 -16.96 -7.27 -10.18
N MET A 18 -17.33 -8.49 -9.76
CA MET A 18 -17.78 -9.53 -10.69
C MET A 18 -19.07 -9.14 -11.42
N LEU A 19 -20.02 -8.50 -10.73
CA LEU A 19 -21.25 -7.99 -11.35
C LEU A 19 -20.96 -6.87 -12.35
N ALA A 20 -20.09 -5.93 -11.98
CA ALA A 20 -19.66 -4.83 -12.85
C ALA A 20 -18.92 -5.33 -14.09
N ALA A 21 -18.15 -6.41 -13.97
CA ALA A 21 -17.48 -7.09 -15.08
C ALA A 21 -18.43 -7.96 -15.94
N GLY A 22 -19.72 -8.04 -15.60
CA GLY A 22 -20.72 -8.81 -16.34
C GLY A 22 -20.69 -10.32 -16.06
N PHE A 23 -20.00 -10.78 -15.01
CA PHE A 23 -19.94 -12.19 -14.61
C PHE A 23 -21.14 -12.60 -13.77
N ASN A 24 -22.33 -12.36 -14.31
CA ASN A 24 -23.60 -12.57 -13.61
C ASN A 24 -24.07 -14.02 -13.73
N SER A 25 -24.84 -14.51 -12.77
CA SER A 25 -25.50 -15.81 -12.85
C SER A 25 -26.86 -15.79 -12.17
N GLN A 26 -27.91 -16.10 -12.94
CA GLN A 26 -29.28 -16.24 -12.42
C GLN A 26 -29.47 -17.53 -11.61
N ARG A 27 -28.55 -18.49 -11.72
CA ARG A 27 -28.61 -19.79 -11.02
C ARG A 27 -27.86 -19.80 -9.69
N SER A 28 -27.12 -18.74 -9.38
CA SER A 28 -26.29 -18.64 -8.18
C SER A 28 -26.97 -17.79 -7.10
N THR A 29 -26.97 -18.26 -5.85
CA THR A 29 -27.46 -17.49 -4.70
C THR A 29 -26.68 -16.20 -4.46
N SER A 30 -25.43 -16.12 -4.96
CA SER A 30 -24.57 -14.94 -4.87
C SER A 30 -24.72 -13.98 -6.06
N GLY A 31 -25.58 -14.29 -7.03
CA GLY A 31 -25.80 -13.47 -8.24
C GLY A 31 -24.66 -13.49 -9.27
N VAL A 32 -23.52 -14.13 -8.95
CA VAL A 32 -22.30 -14.15 -9.78
C VAL A 32 -21.93 -15.55 -10.25
N CYS A 33 -21.28 -15.64 -11.41
CA CYS A 33 -20.85 -16.90 -12.03
C CYS A 33 -19.56 -17.43 -11.40
N ILE A 34 -19.70 -18.37 -10.47
CA ILE A 34 -18.56 -18.97 -9.75
C ILE A 34 -17.57 -19.70 -10.67
N HIS A 35 -18.04 -20.25 -11.78
CA HIS A 35 -17.17 -20.93 -12.75
C HIS A 35 -16.22 -19.95 -13.45
N LYS A 36 -16.67 -18.71 -13.69
CA LYS A 36 -15.80 -17.66 -14.24
C LYS A 36 -14.72 -17.26 -13.23
N LEU A 37 -15.04 -17.21 -11.94
CA LEU A 37 -14.05 -16.98 -10.89
C LEU A 37 -13.03 -18.13 -10.79
N ALA A 38 -13.47 -19.37 -10.94
CA ALA A 38 -12.59 -20.54 -10.98
C ALA A 38 -11.66 -20.52 -12.20
N GLU A 39 -12.17 -20.13 -13.37
CA GLU A 39 -11.39 -19.94 -14.60
C GLU A 39 -10.34 -18.83 -14.44
N ILE A 40 -10.71 -17.71 -13.83
CA ILE A 40 -9.81 -16.57 -13.56
C ILE A 40 -8.68 -16.98 -12.61
N THR A 41 -9.01 -17.71 -11.55
CA THR A 41 -8.06 -18.02 -10.46
C THR A 41 -7.25 -19.29 -10.71
N GLY A 42 -7.72 -20.18 -11.59
CA GLY A 42 -7.23 -21.55 -11.71
C GLY A 42 -7.53 -22.43 -10.49
N HIS A 43 -8.37 -21.97 -9.55
CA HIS A 43 -8.73 -22.72 -8.36
C HIS A 43 -10.01 -23.54 -8.54
N SER A 44 -10.23 -24.47 -7.60
CA SER A 44 -11.48 -25.21 -7.55
C SER A 44 -12.66 -24.30 -7.19
N VAL A 45 -13.85 -24.64 -7.68
CA VAL A 45 -15.11 -23.96 -7.36
C VAL A 45 -15.35 -23.88 -5.83
N GLN A 46 -14.87 -24.86 -5.06
CA GLN A 46 -15.00 -24.85 -3.60
C GLN A 46 -14.19 -23.72 -2.97
N ILE A 47 -12.96 -23.49 -3.43
CA ILE A 47 -12.14 -22.37 -2.95
C ILE A 47 -12.77 -21.03 -3.34
N CYS A 48 -13.21 -20.90 -4.60
CA CYS A 48 -13.91 -19.70 -5.06
C CYS A 48 -15.19 -19.42 -4.25
N ARG A 49 -15.87 -20.47 -3.77
CA ARG A 49 -17.05 -20.34 -2.91
C ARG A 49 -16.68 -19.78 -1.54
N LYS A 50 -15.56 -20.22 -0.96
CA LYS A 50 -15.04 -19.66 0.30
C LYS A 50 -14.72 -18.17 0.16
N TYR A 51 -14.17 -17.74 -0.99
CA TYR A 51 -13.93 -16.33 -1.28
C TYR A 51 -15.24 -15.53 -1.33
N LEU A 52 -16.23 -16.00 -2.09
CA LEU A 52 -17.53 -15.29 -2.24
C LEU A 52 -18.36 -15.23 -0.96
N ARG A 53 -18.14 -16.18 -0.04
CA ARG A 53 -18.77 -16.21 1.30
C ARG A 53 -18.02 -15.39 2.34
N GLY A 54 -16.80 -14.94 2.04
CA GLY A 54 -15.96 -14.25 3.02
C GLY A 54 -15.43 -15.17 4.11
N GLU A 55 -15.23 -16.45 3.80
CA GLU A 55 -14.60 -17.40 4.72
C GLU A 55 -13.07 -17.32 4.65
N THR A 56 -12.52 -16.94 3.49
CA THR A 56 -11.07 -16.84 3.23
C THR A 56 -10.78 -15.74 2.21
N ILE A 57 -9.54 -15.23 2.21
CA ILE A 57 -9.02 -14.29 1.20
C ILE A 57 -7.99 -15.04 0.34
N PRO A 58 -7.91 -14.75 -0.98
CA PRO A 58 -6.87 -15.31 -1.85
C PRO A 58 -5.47 -14.91 -1.44
N GLU A 59 -4.48 -15.71 -1.84
CA GLU A 59 -3.07 -15.32 -1.73
C GLU A 59 -2.77 -14.07 -2.57
N PRO A 60 -1.75 -13.27 -2.22
CA PRO A 60 -1.46 -11.99 -2.88
C PRO A 60 -1.37 -12.07 -4.41
N LEU A 61 -0.72 -13.11 -4.96
CA LEU A 61 -0.63 -13.30 -6.41
C LEU A 61 -2.00 -13.51 -7.06
N LYS A 62 -2.86 -14.32 -6.42
CA LYS A 62 -4.22 -14.58 -6.90
C LYS A 62 -5.14 -13.39 -6.76
N LEU A 63 -4.97 -12.60 -5.70
CA LEU A 63 -5.66 -11.33 -5.56
C LEU A 63 -5.35 -10.38 -6.73
N VAL A 64 -4.08 -10.28 -7.13
CA VAL A 64 -3.67 -9.45 -8.28
C VAL A 64 -4.27 -9.97 -9.59
N GLU A 65 -4.25 -11.28 -9.83
CA GLU A 65 -4.87 -11.90 -11.02
C GLU A 65 -6.38 -11.59 -11.10
N ILE A 66 -7.10 -11.78 -10.00
CA ILE A 66 -8.54 -11.49 -9.91
C ILE A 66 -8.79 -10.01 -10.19
N ALA A 67 -8.07 -9.12 -9.51
CA ALA A 67 -8.25 -7.68 -9.64
C ALA A 67 -7.98 -7.21 -11.08
N SER A 68 -6.93 -7.73 -11.73
CA SER A 68 -6.63 -7.44 -13.13
C SER A 68 -7.74 -7.88 -14.08
N LYS A 69 -8.30 -9.09 -13.89
CA LYS A 69 -9.42 -9.59 -14.72
C LYS A 69 -10.72 -8.84 -14.49
N LEU A 70 -10.92 -8.31 -13.29
CA LEU A 70 -12.09 -7.50 -12.92
C LEU A 70 -11.89 -6.00 -13.18
N GLN A 71 -10.71 -5.59 -13.70
CA GLN A 71 -10.37 -4.18 -13.97
C GLN A 71 -10.49 -3.28 -12.73
N VAL A 72 -10.11 -3.79 -11.57
CA VAL A 72 -10.05 -3.05 -10.29
C VAL A 72 -8.64 -3.10 -9.70
N SER A 73 -8.33 -2.23 -8.74
CA SER A 73 -7.03 -2.33 -8.04
C SER A 73 -7.05 -3.45 -7.00
N PRO A 74 -5.94 -4.20 -6.81
CA PRO A 74 -5.87 -5.23 -5.77
C PRO A 74 -6.11 -4.66 -4.35
N GLY A 75 -5.60 -3.45 -4.10
CA GLY A 75 -5.78 -2.74 -2.85
C GLY A 75 -7.24 -2.36 -2.60
N TRP A 76 -7.94 -1.86 -3.62
CA TRP A 76 -9.38 -1.60 -3.53
C TRP A 76 -10.17 -2.88 -3.27
N LEU A 77 -9.84 -3.97 -3.96
CA LEU A 77 -10.55 -5.24 -3.76
C LEU A 77 -10.40 -5.75 -2.31
N LEU A 78 -9.19 -5.63 -1.75
CA LEU A 78 -8.89 -6.11 -0.39
C LEU A 78 -9.37 -5.15 0.71
N PHE A 79 -9.18 -3.85 0.55
CA PHE A 79 -9.38 -2.84 1.61
C PHE A 79 -10.53 -1.86 1.33
N GLY A 80 -11.04 -1.81 0.10
CA GLY A 80 -12.05 -0.86 -0.36
C GLY A 80 -11.51 0.56 -0.51
N ASP A 81 -12.41 1.52 -0.71
CA ASP A 81 -12.11 2.95 -0.69
C ASP A 81 -11.93 3.48 0.74
N SER A 82 -11.23 2.75 1.61
CA SER A 82 -10.90 3.22 2.96
C SER A 82 -9.84 4.34 2.98
N HIS A 83 -9.62 4.98 1.83
CA HIS A 83 -8.99 6.29 1.68
C HIS A 83 -9.93 7.30 1.02
N GLY A 84 -11.18 7.37 1.50
CA GLY A 84 -11.82 8.68 1.59
C GLY A 84 -10.86 9.62 2.31
N ASP A 85 -10.38 10.63 1.60
CA ASP A 85 -9.26 11.54 1.88
C ASP A 85 -9.45 12.43 3.14
N ALA A 86 -10.31 12.04 4.07
CA ALA A 86 -10.78 12.87 5.19
C ALA A 86 -10.29 12.42 6.58
N GLY A 87 -9.51 11.33 6.70
CA GLY A 87 -9.12 10.78 8.02
C GLY A 87 -7.63 10.57 8.29
N PHE A 88 -6.77 10.55 7.26
CA PHE A 88 -5.34 10.21 7.38
C PHE A 88 -4.39 11.37 7.06
N VAL A 89 -4.89 12.60 6.95
CA VAL A 89 -4.05 13.76 6.56
C VAL A 89 -2.96 14.05 7.62
N SER A 90 -3.10 13.55 8.85
CA SER A 90 -2.15 13.81 9.94
C SER A 90 -0.83 13.02 9.84
N GLU A 91 -0.71 12.00 8.98
CA GLU A 91 0.51 11.17 8.85
C GLU A 91 1.11 11.23 7.44
N LYS A 92 0.77 12.25 6.65
CA LYS A 92 1.32 12.44 5.29
C LYS A 92 2.42 13.48 5.30
N ILE A 93 3.62 13.13 4.84
CA ILE A 93 4.69 14.10 4.57
C ILE A 93 4.67 14.47 3.09
N THR A 94 4.59 15.76 2.78
CA THR A 94 4.61 16.28 1.41
C THR A 94 5.98 16.88 1.12
N ILE A 95 6.76 16.27 0.23
CA ILE A 95 8.12 16.73 -0.13
C ILE A 95 8.33 16.71 -1.65
N SER A 96 9.18 17.61 -2.15
CA SER A 96 9.64 17.59 -3.54
C SER A 96 10.26 16.23 -3.89
N LYS A 97 9.85 15.66 -5.03
CA LYS A 97 10.38 14.40 -5.54
C LYS A 97 11.91 14.44 -5.69
N ASN A 98 12.47 15.57 -6.11
CA ASN A 98 13.91 15.74 -6.28
C ASN A 98 14.65 15.66 -4.94
N LEU A 99 14.09 16.28 -3.89
CA LEU A 99 14.67 16.26 -2.56
C LEU A 99 14.53 14.89 -1.90
N LEU A 100 13.38 14.24 -2.03
CA LEU A 100 13.19 12.88 -1.54
C LEU A 100 14.17 11.90 -2.20
N HIS A 101 14.32 11.99 -3.52
CA HIS A 101 15.31 11.19 -4.26
C HIS A 101 16.74 11.46 -3.77
N TYR A 102 17.08 12.73 -3.53
CA TYR A 102 18.39 13.11 -3.00
C TYR A 102 18.65 12.49 -1.62
N ILE A 103 17.68 12.57 -0.70
CA ILE A 103 17.76 11.97 0.63
C ILE A 103 17.97 10.46 0.54
N PHE A 104 17.22 9.74 -0.31
CA PHE A 104 17.39 8.30 -0.49
C PHE A 104 18.75 7.91 -1.08
N THR A 105 19.27 8.73 -2.00
CA THR A 105 20.60 8.50 -2.57
C THR A 105 21.67 8.56 -1.47
N GLN A 106 21.54 9.52 -0.55
CA GLN A 106 22.46 9.68 0.57
C GLN A 106 22.25 8.66 1.70
N ALA A 107 21.01 8.21 1.90
CA ALA A 107 20.64 7.25 2.95
C ALA A 107 21.43 5.93 2.86
N THR A 108 21.78 5.50 1.64
CA THR A 108 22.63 4.31 1.40
C THR A 108 23.93 4.34 2.21
N ASN A 109 24.53 5.53 2.39
CA ASN A 109 25.76 5.69 3.15
C ASN A 109 25.56 5.54 4.68
N LEU A 110 24.35 5.78 5.19
CA LEU A 110 24.03 5.67 6.62
C LEU A 110 23.80 4.21 7.02
N TYR A 111 23.07 3.45 6.21
CA TYR A 111 22.77 2.04 6.49
C TYR A 111 24.01 1.13 6.44
N ASN A 112 25.06 1.53 5.73
CA ASN A 112 26.33 0.83 5.72
C ASN A 112 27.16 1.05 7.00
N THR A 113 26.68 1.86 7.94
CA THR A 113 27.37 2.13 9.21
C THR A 113 26.83 1.19 10.31
N PRO A 114 27.65 0.26 10.83
CA PRO A 114 27.18 -0.86 11.68
C PRO A 114 26.62 -0.45 13.06
N ARG A 115 26.72 0.82 13.45
CA ARG A 115 26.28 1.33 14.77
C ARG A 115 24.91 2.02 14.77
N LEU A 116 24.25 2.07 13.63
CA LEU A 116 23.15 3.02 13.40
C LEU A 116 21.77 2.35 13.34
N GLY A 117 21.69 1.02 13.10
CA GLY A 117 20.51 0.19 13.35
C GLY A 117 19.15 0.82 12.99
N ASP A 118 18.17 0.65 13.87
CA ASP A 118 16.81 1.22 13.72
C ASP A 118 16.78 2.76 13.84
N GLU A 119 17.81 3.38 14.42
CA GLU A 119 17.90 4.85 14.58
C GLU A 119 18.08 5.59 13.25
N VAL A 120 18.56 4.90 12.20
CA VAL A 120 18.67 5.50 10.85
C VAL A 120 17.30 5.85 10.30
N ALA A 121 16.32 4.96 10.50
CA ALA A 121 14.99 5.14 9.96
C ALA A 121 14.31 6.34 10.62
N ASP A 122 14.40 6.44 11.95
CA ASP A 122 13.87 7.57 12.73
C ASP A 122 14.54 8.89 12.32
N PHE A 123 15.89 8.90 12.22
CA PHE A 123 16.62 10.08 11.76
C PHE A 123 16.23 10.53 10.35
N LEU A 124 16.08 9.59 9.41
CA LEU A 124 15.68 9.89 8.04
C LEU A 124 14.24 10.42 7.98
N LEU A 125 13.34 9.86 8.80
CA LEU A 125 11.97 10.33 8.90
C LEU A 125 11.92 11.77 9.41
N ASP A 126 12.68 12.07 10.47
CA ASP A 126 12.83 13.42 11.01
C ASP A 126 13.44 14.38 9.99
N LEU A 127 14.47 13.95 9.26
CA LEU A 127 15.10 14.75 8.21
C LEU A 127 14.12 15.06 7.08
N ILE A 128 13.35 14.07 6.61
CA ILE A 128 12.35 14.24 5.55
C ILE A 128 11.26 15.21 6.02
N ASN A 129 10.79 15.06 7.27
CA ASN A 129 9.79 15.95 7.84
C ASN A 129 10.32 17.39 7.96
N ASN A 130 11.54 17.57 8.49
CA ASN A 130 12.17 18.89 8.62
C ASN A 130 12.35 19.56 7.25
N VAL A 131 12.90 18.84 6.27
CA VAL A 131 13.09 19.38 4.90
C VAL A 131 11.76 19.71 4.24
N SER A 132 10.69 18.95 4.52
CA SER A 132 9.35 19.23 3.98
C SER A 132 8.74 20.55 4.49
N GLN A 133 9.16 21.02 5.67
CA GLN A 133 8.63 22.23 6.32
C GLN A 133 9.52 23.45 6.13
N ILE A 134 10.75 23.28 5.64
CA ILE A 134 11.71 24.38 5.45
C ILE A 134 11.33 25.19 4.20
N ASN A 135 11.21 26.49 4.36
CA ASN A 135 11.07 27.43 3.24
C ASN A 135 12.45 27.76 2.64
N ALA A 136 12.97 26.85 1.81
CA ALA A 136 14.25 27.00 1.11
C ALA A 136 14.13 26.56 -0.35
N ASN A 137 15.02 27.08 -1.20
CA ASN A 137 15.13 26.61 -2.59
C ASN A 137 15.82 25.22 -2.65
N GLU A 138 15.76 24.56 -3.81
CA GLU A 138 16.26 23.19 -3.94
C GLU A 138 17.76 23.05 -3.59
N GLU A 139 18.60 24.02 -3.95
CA GLU A 139 20.03 24.00 -3.63
C GLU A 139 20.29 24.17 -2.13
N GLN A 140 19.60 25.10 -1.50
CA GLN A 140 19.67 25.33 -0.05
C GLN A 140 19.17 24.11 0.73
N SER A 141 18.08 23.49 0.29
CA SER A 141 17.58 22.24 0.88
C SER A 141 18.61 21.12 0.78
N LYS A 142 19.32 20.98 -0.36
CA LYS A 142 20.40 20.00 -0.51
C LYS A 142 21.56 20.28 0.45
N GLN A 143 21.97 21.54 0.61
CA GLN A 143 23.02 21.91 1.57
C GLN A 143 22.63 21.59 3.02
N ILE A 144 21.36 21.83 3.39
CA ILE A 144 20.84 21.48 4.72
C ILE A 144 20.84 19.96 4.93
N ILE A 145 20.44 19.19 3.92
CA ILE A 145 20.49 17.73 3.94
C ILE A 145 21.94 17.26 4.15
N ASP A 146 22.90 17.78 3.38
CA ASP A 146 24.30 17.39 3.48
C ASP A 146 24.90 17.73 4.86
N LEU A 147 24.52 18.88 5.43
CA LEU A 147 24.94 19.28 6.77
C LEU A 147 24.36 18.33 7.84
N ALA A 148 23.07 18.01 7.77
CA ALA A 148 22.42 17.09 8.70
C ALA A 148 22.99 15.66 8.61
N LEU A 149 23.31 15.20 7.41
CA LEU A 149 23.95 13.90 7.20
C LEU A 149 25.39 13.87 7.73
N SER A 150 26.12 14.97 7.57
CA SER A 150 27.50 15.10 8.04
C SER A 150 27.57 15.17 9.57
N SER A 151 26.59 15.82 10.22
CA SER A 151 26.55 15.90 11.68
C SER A 151 26.36 14.53 12.33
N VAL A 152 25.50 13.68 11.76
CA VAL A 152 25.31 12.29 12.23
C VAL A 152 26.57 11.45 12.07
N LYS A 153 27.34 11.67 11.00
CA LYS A 153 28.64 11.01 10.79
C LYS A 153 29.70 11.48 11.80
N GLN A 154 29.67 12.75 12.21
CA GLN A 154 30.68 13.33 13.11
C GLN A 154 30.40 13.12 14.60
N PHE A 155 29.13 13.08 15.01
CA PHE A 155 28.76 12.97 16.44
C PHE A 155 29.01 11.60 17.08
N ARG A 156 29.50 10.60 16.34
CA ARG A 156 29.70 9.23 16.85
C ARG A 156 31.10 8.64 16.60
N TYR A 157 32.09 9.50 16.36
CA TYR A 157 33.52 9.18 16.49
C TYR A 157 34.06 9.57 17.86
#